data_AF-A0A9W6H9R8-F1
#
_entry.id   AF-A0A9W6H9R8-F1
#
_cell.length_a   1.000
_cell.length_b   1.000
_cell.length_c   1.000
_cell.angle_alpha   90.00
_cell.angle_beta   90.00
_cell.angle_gamma   90.00
#
_symmetry.space_group_name_H-M   'P 1'
#
loop_
_entity.id
_entity.type
_entity.pdbx_description
1 polymer ?
#
loop_
_entity_poly.entity_id
_entity_poly.type
_entity_poly.pdbx_seq_one_letter_code
_entity_poly.pdbx_strand_id
1 'polypeptide(L)'
;MSSDSDGTTNAARTTITFYIPGPLRDRARAAYRSTSFAEKDTSWSEMLTKALVVEVERREAQYNHGDRYTGGEAPLSPGRPITF
;
A
#
# COMPACT_ATOMS: atom_id res chain seq x y z
N MET A 1 -15.36 10.47 -37.88
CA MET A 1 -14.83 9.53 -36.87
C MET A 1 -13.86 10.31 -36.02
N SER A 2 -14.38 10.95 -34.96
CA SER A 2 -13.57 11.74 -34.04
C SER A 2 -12.90 10.77 -33.06
N SER A 3 -11.58 10.88 -32.95
CA SER A 3 -10.78 10.15 -31.98
C SER A 3 -11.08 10.68 -30.58
N ASP A 4 -11.75 9.89 -29.75
CA ASP A 4 -11.82 10.15 -28.32
C ASP A 4 -10.46 9.79 -27.71
N SER A 5 -9.76 10.84 -27.27
CA SER A 5 -8.52 10.77 -26.51
C SER A 5 -8.77 10.09 -25.16
N ASP A 6 -8.04 9.00 -24.94
CA ASP A 6 -8.04 8.20 -23.73
C ASP A 6 -7.65 9.07 -22.51
N GLY A 7 -8.65 9.41 -21.71
CA GLY A 7 -8.51 10.21 -20.50
C GLY A 7 -7.77 9.39 -19.44
N THR A 8 -6.44 9.48 -19.44
CA THR A 8 -5.61 9.00 -18.32
C THR A 8 -5.98 9.83 -17.10
N THR A 9 -6.95 9.34 -16.31
CA THR A 9 -7.30 9.92 -15.03
C THR A 9 -6.07 9.82 -14.15
N ASN A 10 -5.44 10.96 -13.88
CA ASN A 10 -4.32 11.06 -12.94
C ASN A 10 -4.89 10.70 -11.56
N ALA A 11 -4.78 9.41 -11.19
CA ALA A 11 -5.30 8.91 -9.93
C ALA A 11 -4.71 9.75 -8.79
N ALA A 12 -5.58 10.45 -8.06
CA ALA A 12 -5.16 11.35 -7.00
C ALA A 12 -4.29 10.60 -5.99
N ARG A 13 -3.08 11.11 -5.73
CA ARG A 13 -2.17 10.52 -4.75
C ARG A 13 -2.58 10.98 -3.35
N THR A 14 -2.83 10.03 -2.46
CA THR A 14 -3.13 10.29 -1.05
C THR A 14 -1.88 10.09 -0.21
N THR A 15 -1.52 11.09 0.61
CA THR A 15 -0.44 10.96 1.60
C THR A 15 -0.96 10.25 2.83
N ILE A 16 -0.26 9.20 3.26
CA ILE A 16 -0.52 8.50 4.52
C ILE A 16 0.67 8.70 5.47
N THR A 17 0.38 8.92 6.75
CA THR A 17 1.39 8.98 7.82
C THR A 17 1.03 7.94 8.87
N PHE A 18 1.99 7.10 9.24
CA PHE A 18 1.81 6.10 10.29
C PHE A 18 3.09 5.90 11.09
N TYR A 19 2.95 5.38 12.30
CA TYR A 19 4.06 5.12 13.20
C TYR A 19 4.62 3.71 13.00
N ILE A 20 5.94 3.60 13.00
CA ILE A 20 6.67 2.33 13.01
C ILE A 20 7.80 2.40 14.04
N PRO A 21 8.23 1.25 14.61
CA PRO A 21 9.42 1.22 15.45
C PRO A 21 10.65 1.75 14.69
N GLY A 22 11.47 2.56 15.35
CA GLY A 22 12.72 3.09 14.78
C GLY A 22 13.64 2.01 14.18
N PRO A 23 13.90 0.89 14.88
CA PRO A 23 14.71 -0.21 14.33
C PRO A 23 14.14 -0.82 13.04
N LEU A 24 12.81 -0.91 12.92
CA LEU A 24 12.16 -1.40 11.71
C LEU A 24 12.38 -0.42 10.56
N ARG A 25 12.19 0.88 10.81
CA ARG A 25 12.46 1.93 9.81
C ARG A 25 13.88 1.84 9.27
N ASP A 26 14.86 1.70 10.17
CA ASP A 26 16.26 1.70 9.79
C ASP A 26 16.64 0.43 9.02
N ARG A 27 16.14 -0.74 9.45
CA ARG A 27 16.30 -2.00 8.72
C ARG A 27 15.67 -1.94 7.32
N ALA A 28 14.45 -1.42 7.23
CA ALA A 28 13.75 -1.32 5.96
C ALA A 28 14.46 -0.34 4.99
N ARG A 29 14.98 0.79 5.50
CA ARG A 29 15.82 1.71 4.71
C ARG A 29 17.11 1.07 4.21
N ALA A 30 17.76 0.26 5.05
CA ALA A 30 18.96 -0.48 4.64
C ALA A 30 18.64 -1.49 3.52
N ALA A 31 17.52 -2.21 3.63
CA ALA A 31 17.04 -3.10 2.58
C ALA A 31 16.81 -2.34 1.26
N TYR A 32 15.99 -1.27 1.27
CA TYR A 32 15.74 -0.45 0.09
C TYR A 32 17.03 0.02 -0.58
N ARG A 33 17.98 0.59 0.17
CA ARG A 33 19.25 1.08 -0.39
C ARG A 33 20.07 -0.03 -1.04
N SER A 34 19.94 -1.26 -0.54
CA SER A 34 20.69 -2.41 -1.04
C SER A 34 20.01 -3.09 -2.23
N THR A 35 18.69 -2.98 -2.36
CA THR A 35 17.90 -3.79 -3.31
C THR A 35 17.10 -2.99 -4.32
N SER A 36 16.95 -1.67 -4.17
CA SER A 36 16.02 -0.86 -4.99
C SER A 36 16.22 -1.03 -6.49
N PHE A 37 17.46 -1.14 -6.95
CA PHE A 37 17.75 -1.36 -8.37
C PHE A 37 17.28 -2.74 -8.85
N ALA A 38 17.55 -3.79 -8.07
CA ALA A 38 17.16 -5.17 -8.41
C ALA A 38 15.63 -5.35 -8.37
N GLU A 39 14.98 -4.73 -7.38
CA GLU A 39 13.53 -4.74 -7.19
C GLU A 39 12.78 -3.73 -8.08
N LYS A 40 13.52 -2.94 -8.87
CA LYS A 40 13.02 -1.88 -9.74
C LYS A 40 12.15 -0.86 -9.00
N ASP A 41 12.54 -0.52 -7.78
CA ASP A 41 11.89 0.54 -7.00
C ASP A 41 12.42 1.91 -7.46
N THR A 42 11.54 2.76 -7.98
CA THR A 42 11.86 4.14 -8.34
C THR A 42 11.97 5.05 -7.12
N SER A 43 11.37 4.66 -5.99
CA SER A 43 11.38 5.44 -4.76
C SER A 43 11.16 4.57 -3.52
N TRP A 44 11.52 5.13 -2.35
CA TRP A 44 11.22 4.53 -1.05
C TRP A 44 9.72 4.26 -0.86
N SER A 45 8.88 5.20 -1.29
CA SER A 45 7.43 5.05 -1.21
C SER A 45 6.92 3.91 -2.09
N GLU A 46 7.55 3.65 -3.24
CA GLU A 46 7.17 2.52 -4.11
C GLU A 46 7.42 1.17 -3.43
N MET A 47 8.58 0.99 -2.80
CA MET A 47 8.86 -0.22 -2.01
C MET A 47 7.80 -0.44 -0.92
N LEU A 48 7.41 0.64 -0.22
CA LEU A 48 6.36 0.57 0.81
C LEU A 48 4.98 0.27 0.23
N THR A 49 4.65 0.81 -0.95
CA THR A 49 3.42 0.48 -1.67
C THR A 49 3.39 -1.00 -2.05
N LYS A 50 4.48 -1.55 -2.61
CA LYS A 50 4.60 -2.99 -2.93
C LYS A 50 4.41 -3.84 -1.67
N ALA A 51 5.05 -3.48 -0.56
CA ALA A 51 4.89 -4.17 0.71
C ALA A 51 3.44 -4.12 1.23
N LEU A 52 2.76 -2.98 1.08
CA LEU A 52 1.36 -2.84 1.48
C LEU A 52 0.44 -3.70 0.61
N VAL A 53 0.65 -3.73 -0.71
CA VAL A 53 -0.11 -4.59 -1.64
C VAL A 53 0.01 -6.05 -1.23
N VAL A 54 1.23 -6.54 -0.99
CA VAL A 54 1.46 -7.93 -0.58
C VAL A 54 0.70 -8.29 0.70
N GLU A 55 0.68 -7.40 1.70
CA GLU A 55 -0.07 -7.67 2.94
C GLU A 55 -1.59 -7.60 2.74
N VAL A 56 -2.10 -6.71 1.89
CA VAL A 56 -3.52 -6.64 1.54
C VAL A 56 -3.95 -7.92 0.82
N GLU A 57 -3.23 -8.33 -0.21
CA GLU A 57 -3.51 -9.54 -0.98
C GLU A 57 -3.45 -10.79 -0.08
N ARG A 58 -2.49 -10.86 0.85
CA ARG A 58 -2.42 -11.95 1.83
C ARG A 58 -3.68 -12.01 2.71
N ARG A 59 -4.23 -10.85 3.10
CA ARG A 59 -5.47 -10.79 3.90
C ARG A 59 -6.69 -11.14 3.08
N GLU A 60 -6.78 -10.69 1.84
CA GLU A 60 -7.85 -11.04 0.91
C GLU A 60 -7.87 -12.56 0.67
N ALA A 61 -6.71 -13.17 0.43
CA ALA A 61 -6.57 -14.62 0.31
C ALA A 61 -6.98 -15.35 1.60
N GLN A 62 -6.56 -14.86 2.77
CA GLN A 62 -6.80 -15.53 4.05
C GLN A 62 -8.24 -15.38 4.56
N TYR A 63 -8.89 -14.23 4.30
CA TYR A 63 -10.12 -13.83 5.00
C TYR A 63 -11.26 -13.44 4.05
N ASN A 64 -11.03 -13.41 2.74
CA ASN A 64 -12.05 -13.04 1.75
C ASN A 64 -12.01 -13.94 0.51
N HIS A 65 -11.59 -15.20 0.65
CA HIS A 65 -11.53 -16.17 -0.46
C HIS A 65 -10.67 -15.72 -1.66
N GLY A 66 -9.75 -14.77 -1.46
CA GLY A 66 -8.96 -14.16 -2.53
C GLY A 66 -9.66 -13.02 -3.26
N ASP A 67 -10.91 -12.71 -2.91
CA ASP A 67 -11.62 -11.57 -3.47
C ASP A 67 -11.14 -10.26 -2.83
N ARG A 68 -11.16 -9.19 -3.62
CA ARG A 68 -10.82 -7.85 -3.10
C ARG A 68 -11.88 -7.33 -2.15
N TYR A 69 -11.45 -6.62 -1.11
CA TYR A 69 -12.39 -5.88 -0.28
C TYR A 69 -12.93 -4.65 -1.03
N THR A 70 -14.24 -4.43 -0.97
CA THR A 70 -14.84 -3.18 -1.47
C THR A 70 -14.39 -2.01 -0.58
N GLY A 71 -13.57 -1.12 -1.14
CA GLY A 71 -13.18 0.12 -0.49
C GLY A 71 -14.31 1.17 -0.50
N GLY A 72 -14.15 2.21 0.31
CA GLY A 72 -15.00 3.40 0.31
C GLY A 72 -14.30 4.58 1.01
N GLU A 73 -14.80 5.79 0.79
CA GLU A 73 -14.29 7.01 1.44
C GLU A 73 -14.71 7.13 2.91
N ALA A 74 -15.55 6.21 3.39
CA ALA A 74 -16.02 6.20 4.76
C ALA A 74 -14.84 6.06 5.73
N PRO A 75 -14.77 6.87 6.80
CA PRO A 75 -13.77 6.71 7.84
C PRO A 75 -13.80 5.30 8.41
N LEU A 76 -12.63 4.76 8.73
CA LEU A 76 -12.55 3.52 9.50
C LEU A 76 -13.32 3.71 10.82
N SER A 77 -14.12 2.72 11.19
CA SER A 77 -14.80 2.75 12.48
C SER A 77 -13.74 2.90 13.59
N PRO A 78 -13.97 3.78 14.59
CA PRO A 78 -13.06 3.89 15.72
C PRO A 78 -12.86 2.49 16.33
N GLY A 79 -11.61 2.10 16.53
CA GLY A 79 -11.26 0.74 16.96
C GLY A 79 -12.05 0.33 18.19
N ARG A 80 -12.73 -0.83 18.14
CA ARG A 80 -13.34 -1.43 19.33
C ARG A 80 -12.21 -1.88 20.27
N PRO A 81 -12.29 -1.62 21.59
CA PRO A 81 -11.31 -2.17 22.53
C PRO A 81 -11.24 -3.69 22.37
N ILE A 82 -10.05 -4.20 22.06
CA ILE A 82 -9.82 -5.63 22.05
C ILE A 82 -9.73 -6.04 23.52
N THR A 83 -10.81 -6.60 24.05
CA THR A 83 -10.80 -7.21 25.38
C THR A 83 -10.26 -8.63 25.19
N PHE A 84 -9.15 -8.96 25.84
CA PHE A 84 -8.62 -10.32 25.94
C PHE A 84 -9.15 -10.99 27.20
#